data_AF-A0A0G0VIN8-F1
#
_entry.id   AF-A0A0G0VIN8-F1
#
_cell.length_a   1.000
_cell.length_b   1.000
_cell.length_c   1.000
_cell.angle_alpha   90.00
_cell.angle_beta   90.00
_cell.angle_gamma   90.00
#
_symmetry.space_group_name_H-M   'P 1'
#
loop_
_entity.id
_entity.type
_entity.pdbx_description
1 polymer ?
#
loop_
_entity_poly.entity_id
_entity_poly.type
_entity_poly.pdbx_seq_one_letter_code
_entity_poly.pdbx_strand_id
1 'polypeptide(L)' 'MPLNIATFGLFTIVINALILYGVSYFLSGITVSPWTSSGFDYNGYHIPEISFGIIGTYLVSGFIIGIITTLVKWLAEQ' A
#
# COMPACT_ATOMS: atom_id res chain seq x y z
N MET A 1 9.80 -7.50 -22.06
CA MET A 1 10.94 -7.16 -21.18
C MET A 1 10.43 -7.01 -19.74
N PRO A 2 10.66 -8.02 -18.88
CA PRO A 2 10.12 -8.06 -17.51
C PRO A 2 10.59 -6.92 -16.59
N LEU A 3 11.69 -6.26 -16.95
CA LEU A 3 12.21 -5.09 -16.23
C LEU A 3 11.22 -3.91 -16.19
N ASN A 4 10.38 -3.75 -17.21
CA ASN A 4 9.39 -2.67 -17.28
C ASN A 4 8.33 -2.81 -16.17
N ILE A 5 7.81 -4.02 -15.94
CA ILE A 5 6.76 -4.26 -14.94
C ILE A 5 7.30 -4.07 -13.53
N ALA A 6 8.51 -4.57 -13.25
CA ALA A 6 9.14 -4.41 -11.94
C ALA A 6 9.44 -2.94 -11.65
N THR A 7 10.08 -2.22 -12.58
CA THR A 7 10.48 -0.83 -12.35
C THR A 7 9.27 0.10 -12.29
N PHE A 8 8.35 0.05 -13.25
CA PHE A 8 7.19 0.95 -13.26
C PHE A 8 6.16 0.59 -12.18
N GLY A 9 6.03 -0.70 -11.83
CA GLY A 9 5.19 -1.14 -10.71
C GLY A 9 5.71 -0.61 -9.37
N LEU A 10 7.00 -0.77 -9.10
CA LEU A 10 7.62 -0.25 -7.88
C LEU A 10 7.56 1.28 -7.80
N PHE A 11 7.80 1.99 -8.92
CA PHE A 11 7.62 3.44 -8.98
C PHE A 11 6.18 3.87 -8.68
N THR A 12 5.19 3.12 -9.15
CA THR A 12 3.77 3.40 -8.86
C THR A 12 3.48 3.36 -7.36
N ILE A 13 4.05 2.37 -6.64
CA ILE A 13 3.91 2.27 -5.18
C ILE A 13 4.49 3.51 -4.50
N VAL A 14 5.70 3.92 -4.90
CA VAL A 14 6.38 5.09 -4.34
C VAL A 14 5.59 6.36 -4.61
N ILE A 15 5.10 6.57 -5.84
CA ILE A 15 4.29 7.73 -6.19
C ILE A 15 2.98 7.76 -5.39
N ASN A 16 2.27 6.64 -5.28
CA ASN A 16 1.04 6.57 -4.50
C ASN A 16 1.30 6.84 -3.01
N ALA A 17 2.40 6.32 -2.45
CA ALA A 17 2.81 6.59 -1.09
C ALA A 17 3.13 8.09 -0.86
N LEU A 18 3.81 8.74 -1.82
CA LEU A 18 4.09 10.18 -1.79
C LEU A 18 2.81 11.02 -1.88
N ILE A 19 1.87 10.65 -2.75
CA ILE A 19 0.56 11.30 -2.85
C ILE A 19 -0.18 11.17 -1.53
N LEU A 20 -0.22 9.97 -0.95
CA LEU A 20 -0.89 9.73 0.34
C LEU A 20 -0.26 10.54 1.47
N TYR A 21 1.08 10.62 1.51
CA TYR A 21 1.80 11.47 2.45
C TYR A 21 1.40 12.94 2.29
N GLY A 22 1.42 13.47 1.06
CA GLY A 22 0.97 14.83 0.77
C GLY A 22 -0.47 15.08 1.22
N VAL A 23 -1.38 14.17 0.87
CA VAL A 23 -2.80 14.26 1.25
C VAL A 23 -2.97 14.26 2.77
N SER A 24 -2.28 13.37 3.50
CA SER A 24 -2.34 13.34 4.96
C SER A 24 -1.74 14.59 5.63
N TYR A 25 -0.79 15.25 4.95
CA TYR A 25 -0.19 16.49 5.45
C TYR A 25 -1.10 17.72 5.22
N PHE A 26 -1.76 17.79 4.06
CA PHE A 26 -2.62 18.93 3.70
C PHE A 26 -4.07 18.81 4.21
N LEU A 27 -4.59 17.59 4.35
CA LEU A 27 -5.94 17.33 4.83
C LEU A 27 -5.91 16.80 6.26
N SER A 28 -6.34 17.61 7.21
CA SER A 28 -6.45 17.29 8.63
C SER A 28 -7.47 16.18 8.97
N GLY A 29 -8.25 15.72 8.00
CA GLY A 29 -9.19 14.60 8.16
C GLY A 29 -8.59 13.22 7.85
N ILE A 30 -7.37 13.15 7.29
CA ILE A 30 -6.73 11.89 6.90
C ILE A 30 -5.44 11.73 7.69
N THR A 31 -5.38 10.72 8.56
CA THR A 31 -4.19 10.44 9.38
C THR A 31 -3.68 9.04 9.07
N VAL A 32 -2.39 8.93 8.79
CA VAL A 32 -1.69 7.65 8.64
C VAL A 32 -0.89 7.40 9.91
N SER A 33 -1.16 6.29 10.58
CA SER A 33 -0.49 5.90 11.82
C SER A 33 0.25 4.57 11.63
N PRO A 34 1.39 4.36 12.30
CA PRO A 34 2.05 3.06 12.34
C PRO A 34 1.06 1.99 12.82
N TRP A 35 1.17 0.79 12.26
CA TRP A 35 0.28 -0.30 12.61
C TRP A 35 1.06 -1.60 12.77
N THR A 36 0.49 -2.50 13.57
CA THR A 36 1.06 -3.82 13.79
C THR A 36 0.07 -4.86 13.28
N SER A 37 0.53 -5.68 12.35
CA SER A 37 -0.26 -6.78 11.83
C SER A 37 -0.19 -7.91 12.84
N SER A 38 -1.32 -8.34 13.41
CA SER A 38 -1.45 -9.35 14.47
C SER A 38 -0.96 -10.76 14.11
N GLY A 39 -0.31 -10.92 12.95
CA GLY A 39 0.05 -12.22 12.41
C GLY A 39 -1.18 -13.02 11.99
N PHE A 40 -0.93 -14.23 11.51
CA PHE A 40 -1.98 -15.18 11.17
C PHE A 40 -1.48 -16.59 11.43
N ASP A 41 -2.24 -17.33 12.24
CA ASP A 41 -1.97 -18.71 12.57
C ASP A 41 -3.10 -19.58 12.01
N TYR A 42 -2.78 -20.41 11.01
CA TYR A 42 -3.75 -21.35 10.45
C TYR A 42 -3.09 -22.61 9.90
N ASN A 43 -3.59 -23.76 10.36
CA ASN A 43 -3.21 -25.09 9.86
C ASN A 43 -1.69 -25.33 9.78
N GLY A 44 -0.93 -24.91 10.80
CA GLY A 44 0.52 -25.06 10.87
C GLY A 44 1.33 -23.97 10.16
N TYR A 45 0.68 -23.02 9.49
CA TYR A 45 1.31 -21.81 8.99
C TYR A 45 1.25 -20.73 10.06
N HIS A 46 2.43 -20.32 10.55
CA HIS A 46 2.62 -19.25 11.52
C HIS A 46 3.20 -18.03 10.81
N ILE A 47 2.36 -17.02 10.58
CA ILE A 47 2.80 -15.71 10.11
C ILE A 47 3.00 -14.84 11.36
N PRO A 48 4.24 -14.47 11.71
CA PRO A 48 4.51 -13.71 12.91
C PRO A 48 3.91 -12.30 12.83
N GLU A 49 3.75 -11.69 14.00
CA GLU A 49 3.37 -10.28 14.11
C GLU A 49 4.44 -9.39 13.46
N ILE A 50 4.03 -8.52 12.53
CA ILE A 50 4.92 -7.59 11.85
C ILE A 50 4.50 -6.16 12.20
N SER A 51 5.43 -5.42 12.81
CA SER A 51 5.25 -3.99 13.07
C SER A 51 5.70 -3.17 11.87
N PHE A 52 4.76 -2.42 11.29
CA PHE A 52 5.04 -1.49 10.22
C PHE A 52 5.20 -0.08 10.80
N GLY A 53 6.42 0.45 10.68
CA GLY A 53 6.68 1.86 10.96
C GLY A 53 5.93 2.78 9.99
N ILE A 54 6.04 4.09 10.21
CA ILE A 54 5.31 5.08 9.42
C ILE A 54 5.61 4.97 7.91
N ILE A 55 6.88 4.78 7.53
CA ILE A 55 7.30 4.62 6.13
C ILE A 55 6.70 3.35 5.53
N GLY A 56 6.79 2.22 6.24
CA GLY A 56 6.23 0.95 5.79
C GLY A 56 4.71 1.04 5.61
N THR A 57 4.04 1.77 6.49
CA THR A 57 2.60 2.02 6.40
C THR A 57 2.24 2.79 5.13
N TYR A 58 2.97 3.86 4.79
CA TYR A 58 2.74 4.60 3.55
C TYR A 58 2.98 3.74 2.30
N LEU A 59 4.03 2.91 2.29
CA LEU A 59 4.33 2.03 1.17
C LEU A 59 3.25 0.96 0.96
N VAL A 60 2.84 0.28 2.03
CA VAL A 60 1.78 -0.75 1.98
C VAL A 60 0.46 -0.11 1.56
N SER A 61 0.11 1.05 2.12
CA SER A 61 -1.11 1.78 1.75
C SER A 61 -1.08 2.23 0.29
N GLY A 62 0.05 2.78 -0.18
CA GLY A 62 0.24 3.19 -1.57
C GLY A 62 0.14 2.03 -2.56
N PHE A 63 0.61 0.84 -2.18
CA PHE A 63 0.43 -0.38 -2.95
C PHE A 63 -1.03 -0.81 -3.02
N ILE A 64 -1.73 -0.86 -1.89
CA ILE A 64 -3.17 -1.21 -1.82
C ILE A 64 -4.00 -0.23 -2.65
N ILE A 65 -3.73 1.08 -2.54
CA ILE A 65 -4.39 2.11 -3.36
C ILE A 65 -4.14 1.85 -4.85
N GLY A 66 -2.92 1.48 -5.23
CA GLY A 66 -2.59 1.12 -6.61
C GLY A 66 -3.43 -0.05 -7.14
N ILE A 67 -3.58 -1.10 -6.34
CA ILE A 67 -4.43 -2.26 -6.69
C ILE A 67 -5.89 -1.82 -6.81
N ILE A 68 -6.43 -1.13 -5.81
CA ILE A 68 -7.84 -0.71 -5.78
C ILE A 68 -8.15 0.18 -6.98
N THR A 69 -7.33 1.20 -7.24
CA THR A 69 -7.54 2.11 -8.36
C THR A 69 -7.45 1.41 -9.72
N THR A 70 -6.55 0.44 -9.87
CA THR A 70 -6.46 -0.38 -11.09
C THR A 70 -7.73 -1.22 -11.27
N LEU A 71 -8.19 -1.88 -10.21
CA LEU A 71 -9.41 -2.69 -10.22
C LEU A 71 -10.65 -1.84 -10.52
N VAL A 72 -10.78 -0.67 -9.88
CA VAL A 72 -11.90 0.25 -10.09
C VAL A 72 -11.91 0.78 -11.52
N LYS A 73 -10.77 1.16 -12.08
CA LYS A 73 -10.67 1.59 -13.50
C LYS A 73 -11.10 0.47 -14.43
N TRP A 74 -10.61 -0.74 -14.20
CA TRP A 74 -10.96 -1.90 -14.99
C TRP A 74 -12.46 -2.21 -14.94
N LEU A 75 -13.10 -2.06 -13.78
CA LEU A 75 -14.55 -2.22 -13.63
C LEU A 75 -15.36 -1.08 -14.26
N ALA A 76 -14.85 0.15 -14.22
CA ALA A 76 -15.54 1.33 -14.75
C ALA A 76 -15.42 1.49 -16.28
N GLU A 77 -14.41 0.86 -16.89
CA GLU A 77 -14.23 0.80 -18.34
C GLU A 77 -14.99 -0.38 -19.00
N GLN A 78 -15.74 -1.18 -18.22
CA GLN A 78 -16.77 -2.11 -18.73
C GLN A 78 -18.11 -1.41 -18.93
#